data_AF-A0A9X9FUN0-F1
#
_entry.id   AF-A0A9X9FUN0-F1
#
_cell.length_a   1.000
_cell.length_b   1.000
_cell.length_c   1.000
_cell.angle_alpha   90.00
_cell.angle_beta   90.00
_cell.angle_gamma   90.00
#
_symmetry.space_group_name_H-M   'P 1'
#
loop_
_entity.id
_entity.type
_entity.pdbx_description
1 polymer ?
#
loop_
_entity_poly.entity_id
_entity_poly.type
_entity_poly.pdbx_seq_one_letter_code
_entity_poly.pdbx_strand_id
1 'polypeptide(L)'
;MVLSVQQRGGVFLVAAVCLLSVGICAPFGGHDLQRVMQIAIGFCAVLYGLSVTSTEPWVDRPTAWGVVLVVGLGLLSSTLAHQPLWALTEVALFVSCAAIAVAFALLRRHGGEPLDRVLILVVVLLCLIKSLQYLYAGTLAFTSGERMLDPDRLLSGFSNKRFYGQFQTFTLPLLALPLLIPNVSRALRGMVFALLCVWWLIAISGGTRGTWLGMGVAGVVLALLGPWGRRWLGWQLVAVLVGLLLYWLIFTGLADYLGIELTSDAADRLTTSLSGRGPIWWQAWHMLVERPWLGYGPMHFADIANRIAAHPHQAILQWASEWGVPSALCVAVLAWRGGWTTLAVLRERALSAARVDLLRLCLFAALVGTLVQAMVDGVIVMPNSQVWLALVVGWLMALHELRVPASAVLPLARNLWKALGVLAVGLLVFIAVRDVPHLQQAQQQYQDRKGNYLQPRFWAQGVIAR
;
A
#
# COMPACT_ATOMS: atom_id res chain seq x y z
N MET A 1 -9.63 -13.93 -33.44
CA MET A 1 -10.71 -13.94 -32.42
C MET A 1 -10.53 -12.74 -31.51
N VAL A 2 -11.54 -11.90 -31.32
CA VAL A 2 -11.50 -10.77 -30.38
C VAL A 2 -11.93 -11.28 -29.00
N LEU A 3 -11.07 -11.16 -27.98
CA LEU A 3 -11.39 -11.59 -26.61
C LEU A 3 -12.57 -10.79 -26.02
N SER A 4 -13.44 -11.46 -25.28
CA SER A 4 -14.53 -10.80 -24.54
C SER A 4 -13.99 -9.86 -23.44
N VAL A 5 -14.81 -8.94 -22.93
CA VAL A 5 -14.43 -8.05 -21.81
C VAL A 5 -13.99 -8.86 -20.58
N GLN A 6 -14.68 -9.96 -20.29
CA GLN A 6 -14.35 -10.84 -19.17
C GLN A 6 -13.03 -11.59 -19.40
N GLN A 7 -12.79 -12.09 -20.63
CA GLN A 7 -11.52 -12.75 -20.96
C GLN A 7 -10.33 -11.79 -20.86
N ARG A 8 -10.48 -10.55 -21.37
CA ARG A 8 -9.45 -9.49 -21.23
C ARG A 8 -9.21 -9.13 -19.77
N GLY A 9 -10.27 -9.09 -18.95
CA GLY A 9 -10.15 -8.91 -17.50
C GLY A 9 -9.40 -10.06 -16.83
N GLY A 10 -9.66 -11.30 -17.23
CA GLY A 10 -8.92 -12.48 -16.77
C GLY A 10 -7.42 -12.39 -17.09
N VAL A 11 -7.05 -11.97 -18.31
CA VAL A 11 -5.65 -11.74 -18.70
C VAL A 11 -5.00 -10.67 -17.83
N PHE A 12 -5.68 -9.53 -17.61
CA PHE A 12 -5.21 -8.47 -16.72
C PHE A 12 -5.00 -8.98 -15.29
N LEU A 13 -5.97 -9.72 -14.73
CA LEU A 13 -5.87 -10.27 -13.38
C LEU A 13 -4.66 -11.19 -13.23
N VAL A 14 -4.49 -12.15 -14.15
CA VAL A 14 -3.36 -13.09 -14.10
C VAL A 14 -2.03 -12.34 -14.18
N ALA A 15 -1.90 -11.39 -15.13
CA ALA A 15 -0.69 -10.58 -15.26
C ALA A 15 -0.41 -9.78 -13.97
N ALA A 16 -1.42 -9.10 -13.43
CA ALA A 16 -1.28 -8.29 -12.21
C ALA A 16 -0.90 -9.15 -11.00
N VAL A 17 -1.53 -10.33 -10.83
CA VAL A 17 -1.24 -11.26 -9.73
C VAL A 17 0.16 -11.83 -9.85
N CYS A 18 0.61 -12.22 -11.05
CA CYS A 18 1.97 -12.71 -11.27
C CYS A 18 3.00 -11.63 -10.94
N LEU A 19 2.85 -10.42 -11.47
CA LEU A 19 3.75 -9.29 -11.21
C LEU A 19 3.79 -8.91 -9.72
N LEU A 20 2.63 -8.88 -9.06
CA LEU A 20 2.53 -8.61 -7.63
C LEU A 20 3.21 -9.71 -6.80
N SER A 21 3.02 -10.98 -7.17
CA SER A 21 3.64 -12.12 -6.51
C SER A 21 5.16 -12.10 -6.66
N VAL A 22 5.67 -11.76 -7.85
CA VAL A 22 7.12 -11.57 -8.06
C VAL A 22 7.64 -10.43 -7.19
N GLY A 23 6.97 -9.28 -7.17
CA GLY A 23 7.40 -8.12 -6.37
C GLY A 23 7.40 -8.35 -4.85
N ILE A 24 6.53 -9.22 -4.34
CA ILE A 24 6.39 -9.50 -2.89
C ILE A 24 7.22 -10.72 -2.46
N CYS A 25 7.24 -11.77 -3.28
CA CYS A 25 7.74 -13.09 -2.88
C CYS A 25 9.11 -13.43 -3.45
N ALA A 26 9.65 -12.69 -4.43
CA ALA A 26 10.98 -12.98 -4.96
C ALA A 26 12.06 -12.83 -3.87
N PRO A 27 12.96 -13.83 -3.69
CA PRO A 27 13.98 -13.80 -2.63
C PRO A 27 15.08 -12.76 -2.88
N PHE A 28 15.29 -12.39 -4.14
CA PHE A 28 16.18 -11.30 -4.59
C PHE A 28 15.42 -9.97 -4.77
N GLY A 29 14.20 -9.88 -4.22
CA GLY A 29 13.36 -8.69 -4.33
C GLY A 29 13.90 -7.49 -3.54
N GLY A 30 13.49 -6.30 -3.98
CA GLY A 30 13.88 -5.04 -3.37
C GLY A 30 13.02 -3.90 -3.90
N HIS A 31 13.24 -2.69 -3.39
CA HIS A 31 12.45 -1.51 -3.74
C HIS A 31 12.38 -1.26 -5.25
N ASP A 32 13.50 -1.38 -5.95
CA ASP A 32 13.55 -1.12 -7.40
C ASP A 32 12.77 -2.16 -8.20
N LEU A 33 12.90 -3.44 -7.86
CA LEU A 33 12.12 -4.50 -8.49
C LEU A 33 10.62 -4.26 -8.27
N GLN A 34 10.22 -3.89 -7.05
CA GLN A 34 8.83 -3.56 -6.72
C GLN A 34 8.32 -2.36 -7.53
N ARG A 35 9.16 -1.34 -7.77
CA ARG A 35 8.83 -0.21 -8.65
C ARG A 35 8.66 -0.65 -10.10
N VAL A 36 9.55 -1.48 -10.63
CA VAL A 36 9.42 -2.02 -12.00
C VAL A 36 8.14 -2.83 -12.14
N MET A 37 7.82 -3.69 -11.16
CA MET A 37 6.57 -4.46 -11.16
C MET A 37 5.34 -3.54 -11.10
N GLN A 38 5.35 -2.48 -10.29
CA GLN A 38 4.27 -1.50 -10.26
C GLN A 38 4.06 -0.82 -11.62
N ILE A 39 5.15 -0.41 -12.30
CA ILE A 39 5.07 0.20 -13.63
C ILE A 39 4.45 -0.78 -14.63
N ALA A 40 4.86 -2.06 -14.58
CA ALA A 40 4.30 -3.11 -15.42
C ALA A 40 2.81 -3.36 -15.13
N ILE A 41 2.40 -3.39 -13.86
CA ILE A 41 0.98 -3.50 -13.47
C ILE A 41 0.19 -2.28 -13.99
N GLY A 42 0.75 -1.08 -13.87
CA GLY A 42 0.18 0.15 -14.42
C GLY A 42 -0.02 0.10 -15.93
N PHE A 43 0.96 -0.44 -16.67
CA PHE A 43 0.86 -0.67 -18.11
C PHE A 43 -0.26 -1.65 -18.45
N CYS A 44 -0.33 -2.80 -17.77
CA CYS A 44 -1.43 -3.76 -17.95
C CYS A 44 -2.79 -3.14 -17.62
N ALA A 45 -2.89 -2.31 -16.58
CA ALA A 45 -4.12 -1.63 -16.19
C ALA A 45 -4.60 -0.63 -17.24
N VAL A 46 -3.68 0.16 -17.82
CA VAL A 46 -4.01 1.08 -18.91
C VAL A 46 -4.46 0.32 -20.16
N LEU A 47 -3.75 -0.74 -20.56
CA LEU A 47 -4.17 -1.57 -21.70
C LEU A 47 -5.57 -2.16 -21.49
N TYR A 48 -5.85 -2.67 -20.29
CA TYR A 48 -7.18 -3.19 -19.95
C TYR A 48 -8.24 -2.08 -20.01
N GLY A 49 -7.98 -0.92 -19.40
CA GLY A 49 -8.89 0.23 -19.40
C GLY A 49 -9.14 0.83 -20.80
N LEU A 50 -8.15 0.79 -21.69
CA LEU A 50 -8.34 1.17 -23.10
C LEU A 50 -9.28 0.20 -23.83
N SER A 51 -9.18 -1.09 -23.50
CA SER A 51 -9.95 -2.18 -24.11
C SER A 51 -11.42 -2.19 -23.72
N VAL A 52 -11.78 -1.57 -22.58
CA VAL A 52 -13.16 -1.53 -22.07
C VAL A 52 -13.80 -0.17 -22.33
N THR A 53 -15.05 -0.20 -22.80
CA THR A 53 -15.91 0.98 -22.88
C THR A 53 -16.86 0.98 -21.70
N SER A 54 -16.50 1.66 -20.61
CA SER A 54 -17.46 1.90 -19.53
C SER A 54 -18.40 3.05 -19.92
N THR A 55 -19.69 2.83 -19.74
CA THR A 55 -20.76 3.81 -19.95
C THR A 55 -21.16 4.52 -18.66
N GLU A 56 -20.71 4.00 -17.51
CA GLU A 56 -21.07 4.52 -16.19
C GLU A 56 -19.93 5.32 -15.56
N PRO A 57 -20.24 6.45 -14.89
CA PRO A 57 -19.24 7.17 -14.12
C PRO A 57 -18.80 6.36 -12.88
N TRP A 58 -17.50 6.34 -12.62
CA TRP A 58 -16.90 5.70 -11.44
C TRP A 58 -17.04 6.51 -10.16
N VAL A 59 -17.18 7.82 -10.32
CA VAL A 59 -17.24 8.80 -9.25
C VAL A 59 -18.28 9.84 -9.60
N ASP A 60 -18.88 10.47 -8.59
CA ASP A 60 -19.80 11.58 -8.78
C ASP A 60 -19.07 12.83 -9.30
N ARG A 61 -19.82 13.77 -9.89
CA ARG A 61 -19.25 14.97 -10.53
C ARG A 61 -18.33 15.79 -9.61
N PRO A 62 -18.65 16.05 -8.33
CA PRO A 62 -17.75 16.75 -7.43
C PRO A 62 -16.41 16.03 -7.22
N THR A 63 -16.44 14.69 -7.08
CA THR A 63 -15.23 13.89 -6.95
C THR A 63 -14.40 13.93 -8.23
N ALA A 64 -15.04 13.85 -9.39
CA ALA A 64 -14.35 13.99 -10.68
C ALA A 64 -13.63 15.36 -10.80
N TRP A 65 -14.32 16.46 -10.47
CA TRP A 65 -13.71 17.79 -10.47
C TRP A 65 -12.56 17.92 -9.46
N GLY A 66 -12.71 17.34 -8.27
CA GLY A 66 -11.61 17.29 -7.29
C GLY A 66 -10.38 16.57 -7.83
N VAL A 67 -10.56 15.42 -8.50
CA VAL A 67 -9.45 14.68 -9.14
C VAL A 67 -8.80 15.51 -10.25
N VAL A 68 -9.61 16.14 -11.12
CA VAL A 68 -9.10 17.03 -12.18
C VAL A 68 -8.29 18.19 -11.58
N LEU A 69 -8.78 18.79 -10.49
CA LEU A 69 -8.09 19.88 -9.81
C LEU A 69 -6.75 19.42 -9.21
N VAL A 70 -6.71 18.26 -8.53
CA VAL A 70 -5.47 17.70 -7.97
C VAL A 70 -4.44 17.42 -9.08
N VAL A 71 -4.86 16.81 -10.19
CA VAL A 71 -3.97 16.55 -11.34
C VAL A 71 -3.50 17.86 -11.96
N GLY A 72 -4.40 18.82 -12.18
CA GLY A 72 -4.08 20.12 -12.77
C GLY A 72 -3.08 20.92 -11.92
N LEU A 73 -3.31 20.99 -10.61
CA LEU A 73 -2.38 21.63 -9.65
C LEU A 73 -1.03 20.91 -9.63
N GLY A 74 -1.03 19.58 -9.68
CA GLY A 74 0.19 18.77 -9.74
C GLY A 74 1.01 19.03 -11.01
N LEU A 75 0.36 19.12 -12.17
CA LEU A 75 1.02 19.44 -13.43
C LEU A 75 1.60 20.86 -13.41
N LEU A 76 0.83 21.85 -12.93
CA LEU A 76 1.31 23.23 -12.80
C LEU A 76 2.50 23.33 -11.82
N SER A 77 2.40 22.68 -10.66
CA SER A 77 3.47 22.58 -9.68
C SER A 77 4.72 21.93 -10.30
N SER A 78 4.55 20.86 -11.09
CA SER A 78 5.65 20.17 -11.77
C SER A 78 6.39 21.05 -12.77
N THR A 79 5.69 21.93 -13.50
CA THR A 79 6.34 22.84 -14.47
C THR A 79 7.19 23.92 -13.81
N LEU A 80 6.92 24.24 -12.54
CA LEU A 80 7.64 25.26 -11.77
C LEU A 80 8.72 24.67 -10.85
N ALA A 81 8.84 23.34 -10.84
CA ALA A 81 9.75 22.62 -9.96
C ALA A 81 11.20 22.72 -10.47
N HIS A 82 12.19 22.59 -9.56
CA HIS A 82 13.60 22.65 -9.92
C HIS A 82 14.01 21.49 -10.84
N GLN A 83 13.41 20.32 -10.67
CA GLN A 83 13.57 19.15 -11.54
C GLN A 83 12.23 18.66 -12.12
N PRO A 84 11.70 19.32 -13.17
CA PRO A 84 10.35 19.04 -13.69
C PRO A 84 10.12 17.58 -14.10
N LEU A 85 11.13 16.88 -14.61
CA LEU A 85 11.01 15.49 -15.03
C LEU A 85 10.68 14.55 -13.86
N TRP A 86 11.32 14.75 -12.70
CA TRP A 86 11.03 13.95 -11.50
C TRP A 86 9.67 14.31 -10.90
N ALA A 87 9.28 15.58 -10.94
CA ALA A 87 7.94 15.99 -10.54
C ALA A 87 6.85 15.34 -11.41
N LEU A 88 6.99 15.40 -12.74
CA LEU A 88 6.08 14.73 -13.68
C LEU A 88 6.06 13.21 -13.49
N THR A 89 7.20 12.62 -13.09
CA THR A 89 7.29 11.18 -12.79
C THR A 89 6.43 10.81 -11.58
N GLU A 90 6.38 11.63 -10.53
CA GLU A 90 5.48 11.39 -9.40
C GLU A 90 4.01 11.61 -9.75
N VAL A 91 3.68 12.63 -10.57
CA VAL A 91 2.32 12.79 -11.11
C VAL A 91 1.92 11.53 -11.90
N ALA A 92 2.81 11.04 -12.77
CA ALA A 92 2.58 9.84 -13.55
C ALA A 92 2.38 8.59 -12.69
N LEU A 93 3.11 8.47 -11.56
CA LEU A 93 2.88 7.39 -10.58
C LEU A 93 1.46 7.44 -10.00
N PHE A 94 0.98 8.60 -9.55
CA PHE A 94 -0.37 8.70 -8.98
C PHE A 94 -1.45 8.46 -10.03
N VAL A 95 -1.29 8.95 -11.26
CA VAL A 95 -2.18 8.64 -12.38
C VAL A 95 -2.18 7.14 -12.66
N SER A 96 -1.01 6.50 -12.69
CA SER A 96 -0.88 5.06 -12.87
C SER A 96 -1.59 4.27 -11.77
N CYS A 97 -1.44 4.67 -10.49
CA CYS A 97 -2.15 4.07 -9.38
C CYS A 97 -3.67 4.22 -9.49
N ALA A 98 -4.15 5.39 -9.93
CA ALA A 98 -5.56 5.61 -10.19
C ALA A 98 -6.06 4.76 -11.37
N ALA A 99 -5.26 4.53 -12.41
CA ALA A 99 -5.57 3.59 -13.50
C ALA A 99 -5.65 2.13 -12.99
N ILE A 100 -4.75 1.72 -12.09
CA ILE A 100 -4.82 0.41 -11.41
C ILE A 100 -6.11 0.28 -10.61
N ALA A 101 -6.49 1.30 -9.84
CA ALA A 101 -7.73 1.29 -9.06
C ALA A 101 -8.96 1.14 -9.96
N VAL A 102 -9.03 1.91 -11.05
CA VAL A 102 -10.13 1.82 -12.04
C VAL A 102 -10.14 0.45 -12.73
N ALA A 103 -8.98 -0.13 -13.05
CA ALA A 103 -8.87 -1.44 -13.66
C ALA A 103 -9.40 -2.57 -12.74
N PHE A 104 -9.05 -2.54 -11.45
CA PHE A 104 -9.63 -3.48 -10.47
C PHE A 104 -11.12 -3.25 -10.26
N ALA A 105 -11.56 -2.00 -10.28
CA ALA A 105 -12.98 -1.68 -10.16
C ALA A 105 -13.79 -2.23 -11.35
N LEU A 106 -13.29 -2.02 -12.57
CA LEU A 106 -13.82 -2.60 -13.82
C LEU A 106 -13.87 -4.11 -13.76
N LEU A 107 -12.76 -4.73 -13.37
CA LEU A 107 -12.63 -6.17 -13.26
C LEU A 107 -13.70 -6.73 -12.32
N ARG A 108 -13.90 -6.10 -11.15
CA ARG A 108 -14.90 -6.54 -10.18
C ARG A 108 -16.34 -6.32 -10.63
N ARG A 109 -16.64 -5.22 -11.32
CA ARG A 109 -17.99 -5.00 -11.87
C ARG A 109 -18.36 -6.04 -12.94
N HIS A 110 -17.42 -6.40 -13.82
CA HIS A 110 -17.68 -7.38 -14.88
C HIS A 110 -17.56 -8.84 -14.44
N GLY A 111 -16.73 -9.12 -13.43
CA GLY A 111 -16.46 -10.47 -12.92
C GLY A 111 -17.41 -10.94 -11.81
N GLY A 112 -18.16 -10.04 -11.18
CA GLY A 112 -19.10 -10.39 -10.12
C GLY A 112 -18.45 -10.87 -8.81
N GLU A 113 -19.27 -11.42 -7.90
CA GLU A 113 -18.83 -11.95 -6.60
C GLU A 113 -17.71 -13.00 -6.66
N PRO A 114 -17.65 -13.91 -7.67
CA PRO A 114 -16.56 -14.89 -7.74
C PRO A 114 -15.16 -14.26 -7.73
N LEU A 115 -15.00 -13.06 -8.29
CA LEU A 115 -13.73 -12.35 -8.27
C LEU A 115 -13.29 -12.00 -6.85
N ASP A 116 -14.22 -11.67 -5.94
CA ASP A 116 -13.88 -11.39 -4.55
C ASP A 116 -13.16 -12.58 -3.90
N ARG A 117 -13.63 -13.80 -4.23
CA ARG A 117 -13.06 -15.04 -3.71
C ARG A 117 -11.65 -15.26 -4.27
N VAL A 118 -11.43 -14.97 -5.54
CA VAL A 118 -10.10 -15.05 -6.18
C VAL A 118 -9.13 -14.05 -5.55
N LEU A 119 -9.54 -12.80 -5.36
CA LEU A 119 -8.69 -11.78 -4.76
C LEU A 119 -8.35 -12.09 -3.29
N ILE A 120 -9.32 -12.59 -2.51
CA ILE A 120 -9.03 -13.07 -1.14
C ILE A 120 -8.12 -14.29 -1.15
N LEU A 121 -8.29 -15.22 -2.08
CA LEU A 121 -7.38 -16.35 -2.22
C LEU A 121 -5.95 -15.87 -2.53
N VAL A 122 -5.78 -14.88 -3.41
CA VAL A 122 -4.47 -14.26 -3.68
C VAL A 122 -3.87 -13.66 -2.40
N VAL A 123 -4.65 -12.91 -1.61
CA VAL A 123 -4.19 -12.38 -0.31
C VAL A 123 -3.71 -13.50 0.61
N VAL A 124 -4.51 -14.57 0.76
CA VAL A 124 -4.17 -15.73 1.60
C VAL A 124 -2.90 -16.42 1.10
N LEU A 125 -2.76 -16.64 -0.21
CA LEU A 125 -1.58 -17.28 -0.81
C LEU A 125 -0.32 -16.43 -0.61
N LEU A 126 -0.39 -15.11 -0.82
CA LEU A 126 0.74 -14.22 -0.57
C LEU A 126 1.18 -14.27 0.90
N CYS A 127 0.23 -14.18 1.83
CA CYS A 127 0.52 -14.27 3.27
C CYS A 127 1.08 -15.65 3.64
N LEU A 128 0.57 -16.73 3.04
CA LEU A 128 1.07 -18.08 3.27
C LEU A 128 2.51 -18.23 2.75
N ILE A 129 2.80 -17.80 1.53
CA ILE A 129 4.16 -17.84 0.96
C ILE A 129 5.12 -17.05 1.85
N LYS A 130 4.75 -15.84 2.25
CA LYS A 130 5.59 -15.02 3.12
C LYS A 130 5.77 -15.62 4.52
N SER A 131 4.73 -16.26 5.07
CA SER A 131 4.83 -16.99 6.33
C SER A 131 5.78 -18.18 6.23
N LEU A 132 5.71 -18.95 5.15
CA LEU A 132 6.63 -20.06 4.90
C LEU A 132 8.07 -19.56 4.72
N GLN A 133 8.28 -18.48 3.98
CA GLN A 133 9.62 -17.86 3.83
C GLN A 133 10.20 -17.41 5.17
N TYR A 134 9.38 -16.79 6.01
CA TYR A 134 9.78 -16.34 7.34
C TYR A 134 10.14 -17.53 8.25
N LEU A 135 9.28 -18.56 8.30
CA LEU A 135 9.55 -19.76 9.10
C LEU A 135 10.79 -20.50 8.61
N TYR A 136 10.97 -20.61 7.29
CA TYR A 136 12.17 -21.20 6.70
C TYR A 136 13.44 -20.43 7.07
N ALA A 137 13.42 -19.10 6.95
CA ALA A 137 14.54 -18.26 7.38
C ALA A 137 14.81 -18.38 8.88
N GLY A 138 13.76 -18.49 9.69
CA GLY A 138 13.87 -18.77 11.13
C GLY A 138 14.57 -20.10 11.39
N THR A 139 14.11 -21.19 10.77
CA THR A 139 14.75 -22.50 10.90
C THR A 139 16.23 -22.46 10.53
N LEU A 140 16.59 -21.79 9.43
CA LEU A 140 17.99 -21.61 9.04
C LEU A 140 18.78 -20.83 10.09
N ALA A 141 18.22 -19.73 10.63
CA ALA A 141 18.89 -18.92 11.64
C ALA A 141 19.11 -19.68 12.96
N PHE A 142 18.17 -20.53 13.37
CA PHE A 142 18.31 -21.36 14.57
C PHE A 142 19.22 -22.59 14.37
N THR A 143 19.48 -23.01 13.13
CA THR A 143 20.30 -24.20 12.82
C THR A 143 21.68 -23.86 12.28
N SER A 144 21.97 -22.59 11.99
CA SER A 144 23.25 -22.13 11.43
C SER A 144 24.44 -22.23 12.41
N GLY A 145 24.16 -22.37 13.71
CA GLY A 145 25.18 -22.30 14.77
C GLY A 145 25.63 -20.88 15.10
N GLU A 146 25.02 -19.85 14.50
CA GLU A 146 25.24 -18.45 14.89
C GLU A 146 24.67 -18.18 16.28
N ARG A 147 25.45 -17.51 17.13
CA ARG A 147 25.01 -17.13 18.48
C ARG A 147 24.23 -15.84 18.54
N MET A 148 24.14 -15.11 17.42
CA MET A 148 23.41 -13.84 17.35
C MET A 148 22.34 -13.94 16.28
N LEU A 149 21.09 -13.66 16.66
CA LEU A 149 19.96 -13.63 15.73
C LEU A 149 19.43 -12.20 15.59
N ASP A 150 19.28 -11.77 14.33
CA ASP A 150 18.59 -10.52 13.97
C ASP A 150 17.23 -10.85 13.34
N PRO A 151 16.12 -10.60 14.05
CA PRO A 151 14.78 -10.85 13.52
C PRO A 151 14.46 -10.06 12.24
N ASP A 152 15.13 -8.93 11.98
CA ASP A 152 14.89 -8.15 10.76
C ASP A 152 15.35 -8.88 9.51
N ARG A 153 16.37 -9.75 9.62
CA ARG A 153 16.88 -10.57 8.50
C ARG A 153 15.91 -11.67 8.08
N LEU A 154 14.95 -12.02 8.94
CA LEU A 154 13.90 -12.99 8.61
C LEU A 154 12.85 -12.42 7.64
N LEU A 155 12.77 -11.09 7.52
CA LEU A 155 11.82 -10.37 6.67
C LEU A 155 12.37 -10.23 5.24
N SER A 156 12.35 -11.32 4.47
CA SER A 156 12.84 -11.33 3.09
C SER A 156 11.96 -10.54 2.11
N GLY A 157 12.53 -10.14 0.96
CA GLY A 157 11.79 -9.58 -0.19
C GLY A 157 11.40 -8.09 -0.10
N PHE A 158 11.68 -7.43 1.03
CA PHE A 158 11.53 -5.98 1.18
C PHE A 158 12.86 -5.35 1.60
N SER A 159 13.19 -4.20 1.04
CA SER A 159 14.43 -3.48 1.38
C SER A 159 14.41 -2.83 2.77
N ASN A 160 13.23 -2.74 3.39
CA ASN A 160 13.06 -2.23 4.75
C ASN A 160 11.86 -2.89 5.41
N LYS A 161 12.00 -3.24 6.70
CA LYS A 161 10.90 -3.82 7.50
C LYS A 161 9.64 -2.94 7.53
N ARG A 162 9.77 -1.62 7.45
CA ARG A 162 8.61 -0.71 7.37
C ARG A 162 7.73 -1.01 6.16
N PHE A 163 8.34 -1.32 5.01
CA PHE A 163 7.61 -1.61 3.77
C PHE A 163 6.88 -2.96 3.89
N TYR A 164 7.51 -3.92 4.57
CA TYR A 164 6.84 -5.17 4.97
C TYR A 164 5.64 -4.89 5.88
N GLY A 165 5.81 -4.03 6.89
CA GLY A 165 4.73 -3.62 7.79
C GLY A 165 3.55 -2.94 7.08
N GLN A 166 3.82 -2.11 6.06
CA GLN A 166 2.78 -1.52 5.22
C GLN A 166 1.96 -2.60 4.51
N PHE A 167 2.62 -3.61 3.93
CA PHE A 167 1.95 -4.76 3.34
C PHE A 167 1.12 -5.55 4.37
N GLN A 168 1.61 -5.72 5.59
CA GLN A 168 0.85 -6.36 6.67
C GLN A 168 -0.40 -5.57 7.05
N THR A 169 -0.33 -4.24 7.12
CA THR A 169 -1.49 -3.38 7.45
C THR A 169 -2.63 -3.51 6.43
N PHE A 170 -2.32 -3.75 5.16
CA PHE A 170 -3.35 -4.05 4.16
C PHE A 170 -3.94 -5.45 4.31
N THR A 171 -3.12 -6.45 4.63
CA THR A 171 -3.51 -7.86 4.54
C THR A 171 -4.09 -8.43 5.83
N LEU A 172 -3.64 -7.97 7.00
CA LEU A 172 -4.15 -8.37 8.31
C LEU A 172 -5.69 -8.27 8.40
N PRO A 173 -6.32 -7.16 7.97
CA PRO A 173 -7.77 -7.05 7.98
C PRO A 173 -8.47 -8.04 7.05
N LEU A 174 -7.89 -8.31 5.89
CA LEU A 174 -8.46 -9.18 4.86
C LEU A 174 -8.36 -10.66 5.23
N LEU A 175 -7.29 -11.09 5.89
CA LEU A 175 -7.12 -12.47 6.39
C LEU A 175 -8.19 -12.87 7.39
N ALA A 176 -8.79 -11.93 8.12
CA ALA A 176 -9.87 -12.21 9.05
C ALA A 176 -11.22 -12.50 8.37
N LEU A 177 -11.40 -12.17 7.08
CA LEU A 177 -12.68 -12.30 6.39
C LEU A 177 -13.25 -13.74 6.42
N PRO A 178 -12.49 -14.82 6.10
CA PRO A 178 -13.02 -16.18 6.18
C PRO A 178 -13.46 -16.60 7.58
N LEU A 179 -12.90 -15.98 8.64
CA LEU A 179 -13.26 -16.25 10.04
C LEU A 179 -14.61 -15.61 10.43
N LEU A 180 -15.06 -14.62 9.68
CA LEU A 180 -16.36 -13.95 9.88
C LEU A 180 -17.49 -14.67 9.15
N ILE A 181 -17.20 -15.37 8.04
CA ILE A 181 -18.22 -16.02 7.22
C ILE A 181 -18.77 -17.27 7.94
N PRO A 182 -20.10 -17.39 8.16
CA PRO A 182 -20.70 -18.49 8.92
C PRO A 182 -20.44 -19.88 8.30
N ASN A 183 -20.53 -20.00 6.98
CA ASN A 183 -20.54 -21.27 6.24
C ASN A 183 -19.15 -21.75 5.78
N VAL A 184 -18.09 -21.31 6.45
CA VAL A 184 -16.71 -21.81 6.20
C VAL A 184 -16.48 -23.07 7.02
N SER A 185 -15.90 -24.11 6.42
CA SER A 185 -15.62 -25.37 7.11
C SER A 185 -14.68 -25.17 8.32
N ARG A 186 -14.83 -26.01 9.35
CA ARG A 186 -14.03 -25.90 10.58
C ARG A 186 -12.53 -26.03 10.30
N ALA A 187 -12.15 -26.94 9.40
CA ALA A 187 -10.76 -27.14 8.99
C ALA A 187 -10.18 -25.86 8.33
N LEU A 188 -10.89 -25.29 7.35
CA LEU A 188 -10.44 -24.07 6.68
C LEU A 188 -10.37 -22.88 7.64
N ARG A 189 -11.34 -22.76 8.56
CA ARG A 189 -11.32 -21.73 9.61
C ARG A 189 -10.09 -21.88 10.51
N GLY A 190 -9.76 -23.10 10.92
CA GLY A 190 -8.56 -23.40 11.69
C GLY A 190 -7.27 -23.03 10.95
N MET A 191 -7.16 -23.41 9.67
CA MET A 191 -5.99 -23.08 8.83
C MET A 191 -5.80 -21.57 8.64
N VAL A 192 -6.88 -20.84 8.34
CA VAL A 192 -6.82 -19.37 8.18
C VAL A 192 -6.49 -18.70 9.51
N PHE A 193 -7.03 -19.20 10.62
CA PHE A 193 -6.71 -18.67 11.94
C PHE A 193 -5.24 -18.92 12.32
N ALA A 194 -4.70 -20.11 12.05
CA ALA A 194 -3.29 -20.41 12.24
C ALA A 194 -2.41 -19.47 11.39
N LEU A 195 -2.75 -19.26 10.11
CA LEU A 195 -2.07 -18.29 9.25
C LEU A 195 -2.14 -16.87 9.84
N LEU A 196 -3.30 -16.43 10.35
CA LEU A 196 -3.45 -15.12 10.98
C LEU A 196 -2.56 -14.97 12.23
N CYS A 197 -2.43 -16.03 13.03
CA CYS A 197 -1.54 -16.04 14.21
C CYS A 197 -0.06 -15.92 13.79
N VAL A 198 0.36 -16.67 12.77
CA VAL A 198 1.72 -16.56 12.21
C VAL A 198 1.94 -15.19 11.59
N TRP A 199 0.93 -14.61 10.94
CA TRP A 199 1.03 -13.27 10.36
C TRP A 199 1.21 -12.18 11.44
N TRP A 200 0.54 -12.33 12.58
CA TRP A 200 0.76 -11.49 13.76
C TRP A 200 2.12 -11.73 14.42
N LEU A 201 2.58 -12.98 14.53
CA LEU A 201 3.96 -13.29 14.97
C LEU A 201 4.99 -12.50 14.14
N ILE A 202 4.85 -12.48 12.81
CA ILE A 202 5.73 -11.74 11.92
C ILE A 202 5.63 -10.23 12.17
N ALA A 203 4.41 -9.70 12.36
CA ALA A 203 4.21 -8.27 12.65
C ALA A 203 4.83 -7.84 13.99
N ILE A 204 4.74 -8.71 15.01
CA ILE A 204 5.37 -8.54 16.32
C ILE A 204 6.89 -8.53 16.17
N SER A 205 7.43 -9.56 15.50
CA SER A 205 8.87 -9.68 15.24
C SER A 205 9.43 -8.49 14.46
N GLY A 206 8.73 -8.03 13.42
CA GLY A 206 9.14 -6.89 12.62
C GLY A 206 9.07 -5.54 13.33
N GLY A 207 8.31 -5.44 14.43
CA GLY A 207 8.25 -4.24 15.27
C GLY A 207 7.81 -2.96 14.54
N THR A 208 6.99 -3.08 13.49
CA THR A 208 6.58 -1.93 12.67
C THR A 208 5.52 -1.11 13.37
N ARG A 209 5.95 -0.08 14.12
CA ARG A 209 5.08 0.81 14.92
C ARG A 209 3.88 1.37 14.15
N GLY A 210 4.06 1.67 12.85
CA GLY A 210 2.99 2.14 11.98
C GLY A 210 1.86 1.13 11.81
N THR A 211 2.18 -0.16 11.71
CA THR A 211 1.19 -1.26 11.64
C THR A 211 0.40 -1.37 12.93
N TRP A 212 1.06 -1.29 14.09
CA TRP A 212 0.40 -1.31 15.40
C TRP A 212 -0.59 -0.16 15.57
N LEU A 213 -0.14 1.07 15.26
CA LEU A 213 -0.99 2.26 15.33
C LEU A 213 -2.18 2.13 14.37
N GLY A 214 -1.92 1.72 13.12
CA GLY A 214 -2.95 1.54 12.09
C GLY A 214 -4.00 0.50 12.48
N MET A 215 -3.57 -0.69 12.90
CA MET A 215 -4.46 -1.78 13.30
C MET A 215 -5.23 -1.46 14.59
N GLY A 216 -4.60 -0.77 15.54
CA GLY A 216 -5.26 -0.31 16.77
C GLY A 216 -6.40 0.67 16.47
N VAL A 217 -6.14 1.72 15.67
CA VAL A 217 -7.17 2.68 15.28
C VAL A 217 -8.26 2.02 14.43
N ALA A 218 -7.89 1.16 13.46
CA ALA A 218 -8.87 0.40 12.68
C ALA A 218 -9.76 -0.46 13.60
N GLY A 219 -9.19 -1.11 14.60
CA GLY A 219 -9.93 -1.89 15.60
C GLY A 219 -10.93 -1.07 16.40
N VAL A 220 -10.53 0.11 16.89
CA VAL A 220 -11.45 1.02 17.60
C VAL A 220 -12.57 1.47 16.68
N VAL A 221 -12.25 1.95 15.48
CA VAL A 221 -13.24 2.42 14.49
C VAL A 221 -14.24 1.31 14.17
N LEU A 222 -13.77 0.10 13.87
CA LEU A 222 -14.65 -1.02 13.53
C LEU A 222 -15.50 -1.51 14.70
N ALA A 223 -14.94 -1.57 15.92
CA ALA A 223 -15.70 -1.99 17.09
C ALA A 223 -16.91 -1.09 17.36
N LEU A 224 -16.78 0.21 17.05
CA LEU A 224 -17.86 1.19 17.14
C LEU A 224 -18.91 1.07 16.03
N LEU A 225 -18.65 0.33 14.95
CA LEU A 225 -19.58 0.19 13.82
C LEU A 225 -20.65 -0.88 14.02
N GLY A 226 -20.42 -1.87 14.88
CA GLY A 226 -21.42 -2.91 15.11
C GLY A 226 -20.86 -4.26 15.57
N PRO A 227 -21.72 -5.28 15.68
CA PRO A 227 -21.33 -6.61 16.18
C PRO A 227 -20.28 -7.28 15.30
N TRP A 228 -20.35 -7.14 13.98
CA TRP A 228 -19.36 -7.71 13.06
C TRP A 228 -17.98 -7.06 13.20
N GLY A 229 -17.94 -5.74 13.45
CA GLY A 229 -16.69 -5.04 13.73
C GLY A 229 -16.06 -5.47 15.07
N ARG A 230 -16.87 -5.67 16.11
CA ARG A 230 -16.40 -6.25 17.38
C ARG A 230 -15.91 -7.68 17.22
N ARG A 231 -16.59 -8.49 16.40
CA ARG A 231 -16.17 -9.87 16.10
C ARG A 231 -14.87 -9.92 15.29
N TRP A 232 -14.72 -9.02 14.32
CA TRP A 232 -13.45 -8.85 13.60
C TRP A 232 -12.32 -8.49 14.57
N LEU A 233 -12.55 -7.51 15.46
CA LEU A 233 -11.57 -7.14 16.47
C LEU A 233 -11.23 -8.31 17.41
N GLY A 234 -12.24 -9.08 17.85
CA GLY A 234 -12.04 -10.28 18.66
C GLY A 234 -11.09 -11.29 18.00
N TRP A 235 -11.29 -11.59 16.72
CA TRP A 235 -10.38 -12.48 15.98
C TRP A 235 -8.96 -11.92 15.89
N GLN A 236 -8.81 -10.62 15.65
CA GLN A 236 -7.48 -9.98 15.63
C GLN A 236 -6.81 -10.06 17.01
N LEU A 237 -7.53 -9.73 18.08
CA LEU A 237 -6.99 -9.76 19.45
C LEU A 237 -6.54 -11.16 19.87
N VAL A 238 -7.36 -12.19 19.61
CA VAL A 238 -6.96 -13.57 19.91
C VAL A 238 -5.73 -13.97 19.09
N ALA A 239 -5.67 -13.60 17.81
CA ALA A 239 -4.50 -13.89 16.98
C ALA A 239 -3.24 -13.12 17.42
N VAL A 240 -3.37 -11.88 17.89
CA VAL A 240 -2.27 -11.12 18.52
C VAL A 240 -1.76 -11.84 19.76
N LEU A 241 -2.65 -12.28 20.66
CA LEU A 241 -2.27 -12.98 21.88
C LEU A 241 -1.53 -14.30 21.57
N VAL A 242 -2.03 -15.07 20.62
CA VAL A 242 -1.35 -16.29 20.16
C VAL A 242 -0.02 -15.95 19.48
N GLY A 243 0.03 -14.91 18.65
CA GLY A 243 1.26 -14.43 18.03
C GLY A 243 2.32 -13.99 19.04
N LEU A 244 1.92 -13.32 20.12
CA LEU A 244 2.79 -12.94 21.24
C LEU A 244 3.32 -14.16 21.98
N LEU A 245 2.46 -15.14 22.25
CA LEU A 245 2.88 -16.41 22.86
C LEU A 245 3.89 -17.14 21.96
N LEU A 246 3.63 -17.24 20.66
CA LEU A 246 4.56 -17.84 19.70
C LEU A 246 5.89 -17.08 19.65
N TYR A 247 5.84 -15.74 19.67
CA TYR A 247 7.03 -14.90 19.69
C TYR A 247 7.87 -15.20 20.92
N TRP A 248 7.26 -15.19 22.11
CA TRP A 248 7.93 -15.50 23.36
C TRP A 248 8.52 -16.92 23.38
N LEU A 249 7.78 -17.92 22.91
CA LEU A 249 8.27 -19.31 22.84
C LEU A 249 9.48 -19.45 21.92
N ILE A 250 9.49 -18.78 20.77
CA ILE A 250 10.56 -18.91 19.76
C ILE A 250 11.77 -18.05 20.12
N PHE A 251 11.55 -16.76 20.39
CA PHE A 251 12.62 -15.78 20.49
C PHE A 251 13.13 -15.59 21.92
N THR A 252 12.36 -15.99 22.94
CA THR A 252 12.83 -16.02 24.33
C THR A 252 13.11 -17.46 24.74
N GLY A 253 12.07 -18.31 24.82
CA GLY A 253 12.23 -19.67 25.34
C GLY A 253 13.22 -20.54 24.57
N LEU A 254 13.05 -20.67 23.25
CA LEU A 254 13.91 -21.51 22.41
C LEU A 254 15.29 -20.88 22.17
N ALA A 255 15.36 -19.57 21.95
CA ALA A 255 16.64 -18.88 21.77
C ALA A 255 17.53 -18.97 23.01
N ASP A 256 16.98 -18.71 24.21
CA ASP A 256 17.71 -18.83 25.48
C ASP A 256 18.17 -20.27 25.72
N TYR A 257 17.31 -21.26 25.46
CA TYR A 257 17.66 -22.68 25.57
C TYR A 257 18.83 -23.08 24.66
N LEU A 258 18.92 -22.47 23.47
CA LEU A 258 20.01 -22.69 22.51
C LEU A 258 21.21 -21.76 22.72
N GLY A 259 21.17 -20.84 23.69
CA GLY A 259 22.21 -19.85 23.94
C GLY A 259 22.39 -18.84 22.80
N ILE A 260 21.31 -18.50 22.11
CA ILE A 260 21.29 -17.52 21.01
C ILE A 260 20.82 -16.17 21.55
N GLU A 261 21.66 -15.14 21.43
CA GLU A 261 21.35 -13.77 21.82
C GLU A 261 20.64 -13.01 20.69
N LEU A 262 19.64 -12.21 21.05
CA LEU A 262 18.95 -11.33 20.11
C LEU A 262 19.63 -9.96 20.04
N THR A 263 19.94 -9.52 18.83
CA THR A 263 20.57 -8.21 18.59
C THR A 263 19.64 -7.01 18.81
N SER A 264 18.33 -7.24 18.95
CA SER A 264 17.34 -6.21 19.30
C SER A 264 15.98 -6.83 19.61
N ASP A 265 15.65 -6.94 20.90
CA ASP A 265 14.39 -7.53 21.34
C ASP A 265 13.17 -6.68 20.92
N ALA A 266 12.00 -7.30 20.77
CA ALA A 266 10.78 -6.56 20.41
C ALA A 266 10.42 -5.47 21.43
N ALA A 267 10.76 -5.68 22.71
CA ALA A 267 10.57 -4.72 23.79
C ALA A 267 11.44 -3.46 23.60
N ASP A 268 12.71 -3.60 23.20
CA ASP A 268 13.62 -2.48 22.94
C ASP A 268 13.17 -1.62 21.74
N ARG A 269 12.30 -2.18 20.90
CA ARG A 269 11.74 -1.51 19.72
C ARG A 269 10.50 -0.68 20.06
N LEU A 270 9.91 -0.83 21.26
CA LEU A 270 8.77 -0.06 21.80
C LEU A 270 9.23 1.25 22.49
N THR A 271 10.05 2.07 21.84
CA THR A 271 10.43 3.39 22.37
C THR A 271 9.47 4.51 21.90
N THR A 272 9.21 5.51 22.75
CA THR A 272 8.36 6.67 22.47
C THR A 272 9.05 7.77 21.64
N SER A 273 10.28 7.54 21.20
CA SER A 273 11.07 8.55 20.48
C SER A 273 10.55 8.77 19.06
N LEU A 274 10.65 10.02 18.58
CA LEU A 274 10.33 10.44 17.21
C LEU A 274 11.16 9.72 16.13
N SER A 275 12.08 8.81 16.47
CA SER A 275 12.89 8.03 15.52
C SER A 275 13.61 8.89 14.47
N GLY A 276 14.11 10.06 14.87
CA GLY A 276 14.77 11.01 13.95
C GLY A 276 13.82 11.76 13.01
N ARG A 277 12.50 11.80 13.26
CA ARG A 277 11.53 12.45 12.36
C ARG A 277 11.42 13.96 12.50
N GLY A 278 11.81 14.51 13.66
CA GLY A 278 11.75 15.96 13.92
C GLY A 278 12.39 16.79 12.80
N PRO A 279 13.63 16.50 12.39
CA PRO A 279 14.30 17.25 11.32
C PRO A 279 13.59 17.17 9.96
N ILE A 280 13.11 16.00 9.55
CA ILE A 280 12.42 15.84 8.24
C ILE A 280 11.02 16.45 8.26
N TRP A 281 10.34 16.47 9.41
CA TRP A 281 9.07 17.18 9.58
C TRP A 281 9.30 18.70 9.54
N TRP A 282 10.34 19.17 10.21
CA TRP A 282 10.70 20.59 10.20
C TRP A 282 11.07 21.06 8.79
N GLN A 283 11.84 20.26 8.04
CA GLN A 283 12.14 20.54 6.63
C GLN A 283 10.86 20.65 5.79
N ALA A 284 9.94 19.68 5.88
CA ALA A 284 8.71 19.73 5.10
C ALA A 284 7.79 20.89 5.53
N TRP A 285 7.81 21.25 6.81
CA TRP A 285 7.11 22.43 7.31
C TRP A 285 7.69 23.73 6.71
N HIS A 286 9.01 23.89 6.67
CA HIS A 286 9.66 25.02 6.01
C HIS A 286 9.32 25.10 4.53
N MET A 287 9.37 23.97 3.83
CA MET A 287 8.96 23.89 2.43
C MET A 287 7.50 24.35 2.23
N LEU A 288 6.60 23.92 3.13
CA LEU A 288 5.20 24.33 3.10
C LEU A 288 5.03 25.84 3.32
N VAL A 289 5.72 26.41 4.31
CA VAL A 289 5.64 27.84 4.63
C VAL A 289 6.21 28.70 3.50
N GLU A 290 7.29 28.28 2.85
CA GLU A 290 7.90 29.03 1.75
C GLU A 290 7.02 29.03 0.50
N ARG A 291 6.39 27.89 0.15
CA ARG A 291 5.61 27.72 -1.09
C ARG A 291 4.22 27.12 -0.83
N PRO A 292 3.33 27.79 -0.10
CA PRO A 292 2.08 27.20 0.37
C PRO A 292 1.08 26.88 -0.76
N TRP A 293 1.16 27.55 -1.90
CA TRP A 293 0.15 27.43 -2.97
C TRP A 293 0.37 26.23 -3.87
N LEU A 294 1.59 26.06 -4.41
CA LEU A 294 1.91 25.00 -5.37
C LEU A 294 2.97 24.03 -4.85
N GLY A 295 3.57 24.29 -3.68
CA GLY A 295 4.69 23.50 -3.15
C GLY A 295 5.96 23.64 -3.99
N TYR A 296 6.94 22.78 -3.71
CA TYR A 296 8.22 22.73 -4.44
C TYR A 296 8.17 21.93 -5.74
N GLY A 297 7.07 21.22 -5.99
CA GLY A 297 6.97 20.20 -7.02
C GLY A 297 6.81 18.82 -6.38
N PRO A 298 5.97 17.94 -6.96
CA PRO A 298 5.95 16.52 -6.62
C PRO A 298 7.38 15.95 -6.54
N MET A 299 7.66 15.07 -5.58
CA MET A 299 8.97 14.45 -5.30
C MET A 299 10.06 15.38 -4.75
N HIS A 300 9.84 16.70 -4.64
CA HIS A 300 10.93 17.65 -4.35
C HIS A 300 11.38 17.72 -2.89
N PHE A 301 10.73 17.01 -1.96
CA PHE A 301 11.38 16.78 -0.66
C PHE A 301 12.72 16.05 -0.86
N ALA A 302 12.81 15.18 -1.87
CA ALA A 302 14.02 14.45 -2.23
C ALA A 302 15.07 15.29 -2.98
N ASP A 303 14.74 16.52 -3.36
CA ASP A 303 15.68 17.48 -3.99
C ASP A 303 16.43 18.32 -2.94
N ILE A 304 15.94 18.32 -1.69
CA ILE A 304 16.53 19.07 -0.59
C ILE A 304 17.30 18.11 0.32
N ALA A 305 18.62 18.25 0.31
CA ALA A 305 19.53 17.34 0.98
C ALA A 305 19.31 17.32 2.50
N ASN A 306 19.09 16.12 3.04
CA ASN A 306 19.14 15.84 4.46
C ASN A 306 19.70 14.43 4.66
N ARG A 307 20.17 14.13 5.88
CA ARG A 307 20.78 12.83 6.16
C ARG A 307 19.74 11.74 6.40
N ILE A 308 18.47 12.04 6.66
CA ILE A 308 17.55 11.09 7.27
C ILE A 308 16.71 10.33 6.22
N ALA A 309 16.03 11.04 5.31
CA ALA A 309 15.10 10.42 4.36
C ALA A 309 14.79 11.32 3.16
N ALA A 310 14.30 10.71 2.08
CA ALA A 310 13.82 11.41 0.88
C ALA A 310 12.33 11.80 0.94
N HIS A 311 11.70 11.66 2.12
CA HIS A 311 10.31 12.07 2.40
C HIS A 311 10.08 12.22 3.93
N PRO A 312 9.08 12.99 4.37
CA PRO A 312 8.89 13.29 5.79
C PRO A 312 8.20 12.17 6.61
N HIS A 313 7.82 11.05 6.00
CA HIS A 313 7.05 9.97 6.66
C HIS A 313 5.70 10.42 7.26
N GLN A 314 5.08 11.46 6.69
CA GLN A 314 3.77 11.98 7.08
C GLN A 314 3.10 12.47 5.80
N ALA A 315 2.05 11.78 5.36
CA ALA A 315 1.47 11.98 4.03
C ALA A 315 0.87 13.38 3.79
N ILE A 316 0.24 14.00 4.79
CA ILE A 316 -0.34 15.35 4.68
C ILE A 316 0.77 16.38 4.51
N LEU A 317 1.78 16.33 5.35
CA LEU A 317 2.90 17.26 5.36
C LEU A 317 3.72 17.10 4.07
N GLN A 318 3.94 15.85 3.64
CA GLN A 318 4.56 15.56 2.36
C GLN A 318 3.77 16.19 1.21
N TRP A 319 2.47 15.86 1.10
CA TRP A 319 1.63 16.34 0.01
C TRP A 319 1.55 17.86 0.00
N ALA A 320 1.36 18.49 1.15
CA ALA A 320 1.21 19.94 1.22
C ALA A 320 2.53 20.68 0.92
N SER A 321 3.69 20.14 1.32
CA SER A 321 5.00 20.73 1.00
C SER A 321 5.41 20.59 -0.47
N GLU A 322 5.00 19.50 -1.13
CA GLU A 322 5.40 19.19 -2.51
C GLU A 322 4.36 19.66 -3.54
N TRP A 323 3.06 19.53 -3.24
CA TRP A 323 1.94 19.82 -4.15
C TRP A 323 1.15 21.07 -3.78
N GLY A 324 1.44 21.69 -2.63
CA GLY A 324 0.74 22.86 -2.11
C GLY A 324 -0.51 22.54 -1.28
N VAL A 325 -0.88 23.48 -0.41
CA VAL A 325 -2.04 23.42 0.50
C VAL A 325 -3.37 23.25 -0.25
N PRO A 326 -3.66 23.96 -1.36
CA PRO A 326 -4.91 23.75 -2.11
C PRO A 326 -5.07 22.30 -2.59
N SER A 327 -4.00 21.68 -3.11
CA SER A 327 -4.02 20.28 -3.54
C SER A 327 -4.20 19.34 -2.35
N ALA A 328 -3.48 19.59 -1.24
CA ALA A 328 -3.61 18.78 -0.03
C ALA A 328 -5.03 18.82 0.57
N LEU A 329 -5.67 19.99 0.60
CA LEU A 329 -7.06 20.13 1.05
C LEU A 329 -8.02 19.38 0.12
N CYS A 330 -7.82 19.45 -1.20
CA CYS A 330 -8.63 18.69 -2.15
C CYS A 330 -8.51 17.18 -1.90
N VAL A 331 -7.29 16.66 -1.75
CA VAL A 331 -7.07 15.24 -1.45
C VAL A 331 -7.69 14.85 -0.10
N ALA A 332 -7.55 15.68 0.93
CA ALA A 332 -8.16 15.43 2.24
C ALA A 332 -9.69 15.37 2.17
N VAL A 333 -10.32 16.28 1.41
CA VAL A 333 -11.78 16.28 1.20
C VAL A 333 -12.22 15.05 0.41
N LEU A 334 -11.49 14.66 -0.63
CA LEU A 334 -11.80 13.44 -1.41
C LEU A 334 -11.68 12.17 -0.55
N ALA A 335 -10.62 12.05 0.24
CA ALA A 335 -10.41 10.94 1.16
C ALA A 335 -11.50 10.90 2.24
N TRP A 336 -11.86 12.07 2.81
CA TRP A 336 -12.96 12.20 3.76
C TRP A 336 -14.28 11.74 3.14
N ARG A 337 -14.63 12.22 1.94
CA ARG A 337 -15.86 11.84 1.26
C ARG A 337 -15.94 10.33 1.02
N GLY A 338 -14.88 9.72 0.48
CA GLY A 338 -14.84 8.27 0.22
C GLY A 338 -14.87 7.43 1.50
N GLY A 339 -14.20 7.90 2.56
CA GLY A 339 -14.24 7.26 3.88
C GLY A 339 -15.64 7.37 4.51
N TRP A 340 -16.25 8.54 4.45
CA TRP A 340 -17.57 8.81 5.02
C TRP A 340 -18.68 8.02 4.31
N THR A 341 -18.66 7.93 2.98
CA THR A 341 -19.63 7.11 2.24
C THR A 341 -19.52 5.64 2.62
N THR A 342 -18.29 5.12 2.74
CA THR A 342 -18.06 3.74 3.18
C THR A 342 -18.55 3.53 4.62
N LEU A 343 -18.26 4.48 5.51
CA LEU A 343 -18.70 4.45 6.90
C LEU A 343 -20.23 4.44 7.02
N ALA A 344 -20.92 5.28 6.25
CA ALA A 344 -22.38 5.35 6.22
C ALA A 344 -22.99 4.02 5.80
N VAL A 345 -22.50 3.42 4.70
CA VAL A 345 -22.96 2.11 4.23
C VAL A 345 -22.72 1.01 5.27
N LEU A 346 -21.55 1.02 5.94
CA LEU A 346 -21.25 0.03 6.98
C LEU A 346 -22.18 0.17 8.20
N ARG A 347 -22.56 1.40 8.57
CA ARG A 347 -23.54 1.64 9.66
C ARG A 347 -24.93 1.18 9.26
N GLU A 348 -25.38 1.50 8.06
CA GLU A 348 -26.67 1.04 7.53
C GLU A 348 -26.75 -0.50 7.45
N ARG A 349 -25.63 -1.15 7.14
CA ARG A 349 -25.52 -2.62 7.01
C ARG A 349 -24.91 -3.29 8.23
N ALA A 350 -24.91 -2.64 9.41
CA ALA A 350 -24.19 -3.12 10.59
C ALA A 350 -24.59 -4.52 11.10
N LEU A 351 -25.83 -4.95 10.81
CA LEU A 351 -26.34 -6.29 11.17
C LEU A 351 -26.25 -7.30 10.02
N SER A 352 -25.90 -6.86 8.80
CA SER A 352 -25.84 -7.73 7.62
C SER A 352 -24.69 -8.72 7.71
N ALA A 353 -25.01 -10.00 7.53
CA ALA A 353 -24.03 -11.09 7.44
C ALA A 353 -23.64 -11.40 5.98
N ALA A 354 -24.07 -10.57 5.01
CA ALA A 354 -23.77 -10.78 3.61
C ALA A 354 -22.26 -10.71 3.36
N ARG A 355 -21.72 -11.61 2.54
CA ARG A 355 -20.27 -11.70 2.27
C ARG A 355 -19.69 -10.38 1.77
N VAL A 356 -20.43 -9.67 0.93
CA VAL A 356 -20.03 -8.37 0.38
C VAL A 356 -19.89 -7.29 1.47
N ASP A 357 -20.74 -7.33 2.50
CA ASP A 357 -20.71 -6.35 3.60
C ASP A 357 -19.56 -6.65 4.57
N LEU A 358 -19.31 -7.93 4.85
CA LEU A 358 -18.12 -8.35 5.62
C LEU A 358 -16.82 -8.04 4.89
N LEU A 359 -16.78 -8.22 3.56
CA LEU A 359 -15.65 -7.83 2.73
C LEU A 359 -15.43 -6.31 2.76
N ARG A 360 -16.49 -5.52 2.61
CA ARG A 360 -16.43 -4.05 2.72
C ARG A 360 -15.89 -3.61 4.08
N LEU A 361 -16.30 -4.28 5.16
CA LEU A 361 -15.78 -4.04 6.52
C LEU A 361 -14.26 -4.29 6.59
N CYS A 362 -13.77 -5.41 6.08
CA CYS A 362 -12.34 -5.73 6.09
C CYS A 362 -11.51 -4.79 5.19
N LEU A 363 -12.02 -4.42 4.01
CA LEU A 363 -11.38 -3.44 3.13
C LEU A 363 -11.34 -2.05 3.77
N PHE A 364 -12.41 -1.65 4.47
CA PHE A 364 -12.44 -0.39 5.19
C PHE A 364 -11.44 -0.37 6.35
N ALA A 365 -11.28 -1.47 7.09
CA ALA A 365 -10.22 -1.60 8.09
C ALA A 365 -8.82 -1.47 7.49
N ALA A 366 -8.56 -2.10 6.33
CA ALA A 366 -7.30 -1.95 5.61
C ALA A 366 -7.04 -0.51 5.19
N LEU A 367 -8.08 0.19 4.70
CA LEU A 367 -7.99 1.60 4.32
C LEU A 367 -7.71 2.49 5.54
N VAL A 368 -8.47 2.34 6.63
CA VAL A 368 -8.27 3.12 7.87
C VAL A 368 -6.87 2.88 8.45
N GLY A 369 -6.47 1.61 8.60
CA GLY A 369 -5.16 1.27 9.15
C GLY A 369 -4.02 1.84 8.33
N THR A 370 -4.15 1.79 6.99
CA THR A 370 -3.14 2.33 6.07
C THR A 370 -3.09 3.86 6.10
N LEU A 371 -4.24 4.55 6.13
CA LEU A 371 -4.28 6.02 6.21
C LEU A 371 -3.67 6.53 7.52
N VAL A 372 -3.92 5.82 8.62
CA VAL A 372 -3.30 6.09 9.92
C VAL A 372 -1.80 5.83 9.86
N GLN A 373 -1.37 4.70 9.30
CA GLN A 373 0.06 4.40 9.13
C GLN A 373 0.74 5.45 8.23
N ALA A 374 0.07 6.01 7.23
CA ALA A 374 0.60 7.04 6.35
C ALA A 374 0.94 8.36 7.08
N MET A 375 0.42 8.57 8.29
CA MET A 375 0.81 9.71 9.14
C MET A 375 2.15 9.49 9.84
N VAL A 376 2.68 8.27 9.79
CA VAL A 376 3.89 7.88 10.51
C VAL A 376 4.83 7.03 9.65
N ASP A 377 4.61 6.93 8.34
CA ASP A 377 5.41 6.11 7.45
C ASP A 377 5.25 6.54 5.98
N GLY A 378 6.14 6.08 5.10
CA GLY A 378 6.17 6.40 3.66
C GLY A 378 5.13 5.68 2.81
N VAL A 379 3.91 5.46 3.32
CA VAL A 379 2.88 4.64 2.64
C VAL A 379 2.56 5.14 1.24
N ILE A 380 2.49 6.46 1.04
CA ILE A 380 2.07 7.03 -0.25
C ILE A 380 3.18 7.09 -1.29
N VAL A 381 4.41 6.68 -0.95
CA VAL A 381 5.57 6.70 -1.85
C VAL A 381 6.11 5.32 -2.18
N MET A 382 5.88 4.31 -1.33
CA MET A 382 6.44 2.99 -1.56
C MET A 382 5.68 2.24 -2.66
N PRO A 383 6.38 1.51 -3.56
CA PRO A 383 5.73 0.91 -4.73
C PRO A 383 4.62 -0.08 -4.35
N ASN A 384 4.93 -0.96 -3.40
CA ASN A 384 4.03 -2.03 -3.00
C ASN A 384 2.78 -1.48 -2.31
N SER A 385 2.94 -0.54 -1.36
CA SER A 385 1.82 0.09 -0.67
C SER A 385 0.94 0.93 -1.61
N GLN A 386 1.52 1.58 -2.63
CA GLN A 386 0.75 2.29 -3.65
C GLN A 386 -0.13 1.34 -4.47
N VAL A 387 0.39 0.17 -4.89
CA VAL A 387 -0.40 -0.86 -5.60
C VAL A 387 -1.50 -1.41 -4.71
N TRP A 388 -1.20 -1.73 -3.44
CA TRP A 388 -2.20 -2.22 -2.50
C TRP A 388 -3.28 -1.19 -2.18
N LEU A 389 -2.91 0.09 -2.03
CA LEU A 389 -3.88 1.17 -1.86
C LEU A 389 -4.80 1.28 -3.07
N ALA A 390 -4.23 1.25 -4.28
CA ALA A 390 -5.00 1.28 -5.53
C ALA A 390 -5.96 0.08 -5.63
N LEU A 391 -5.50 -1.12 -5.27
CA LEU A 391 -6.32 -2.33 -5.24
C LEU A 391 -7.47 -2.19 -4.24
N VAL A 392 -7.20 -1.80 -2.99
CA VAL A 392 -8.23 -1.66 -1.94
C VAL A 392 -9.24 -0.57 -2.30
N VAL A 393 -8.78 0.59 -2.79
CA VAL A 393 -9.66 1.69 -3.22
C VAL A 393 -10.49 1.26 -4.42
N GLY A 394 -9.88 0.66 -5.45
CA GLY A 394 -10.60 0.15 -6.62
C GLY A 394 -11.63 -0.92 -6.28
N TRP A 395 -11.30 -1.79 -5.33
CA TRP A 395 -12.21 -2.83 -4.84
C TRP A 395 -13.39 -2.21 -4.09
N LEU A 396 -13.14 -1.26 -3.16
CA LEU A 396 -14.20 -0.52 -2.48
C LEU A 396 -15.07 0.26 -3.47
N MET A 397 -14.49 0.91 -4.47
CA MET A 397 -15.23 1.61 -5.53
C MET A 397 -16.16 0.68 -6.31
N ALA A 398 -15.75 -0.57 -6.55
CA ALA A 398 -16.61 -1.57 -7.21
C ALA A 398 -17.78 -2.00 -6.31
N LEU A 399 -17.57 -2.05 -4.99
CA LEU A 399 -18.61 -2.42 -4.02
C LEU A 399 -19.59 -1.28 -3.73
N HIS A 400 -19.27 -0.04 -4.10
CA HIS A 400 -20.16 1.11 -3.99
C HIS A 400 -20.78 1.40 -5.36
N GLU A 401 -21.97 0.85 -5.60
CA GLU A 401 -22.73 1.16 -6.79
C GLU A 401 -23.29 2.59 -6.67
N LEU A 402 -22.72 3.51 -7.45
CA LEU A 402 -23.28 4.83 -7.65
C LEU A 402 -24.63 4.69 -8.35
N ARG A 403 -25.71 4.81 -7.60
CA ARG A 403 -27.07 4.97 -8.14
C ARG A 403 -27.24 6.40 -8.67
N VAL A 404 -26.44 6.79 -9.66
CA VAL A 404 -26.63 8.03 -10.39
C VAL A 404 -27.45 7.68 -11.63
N PRO A 405 -28.58 8.36 -11.92
CA PRO A 405 -29.28 8.17 -13.19
C PRO A 405 -28.27 8.36 -14.31
N ALA A 406 -28.33 7.51 -15.35
CA ALA A 406 -27.34 7.43 -16.43
C ALA A 406 -27.13 8.77 -17.14
N SER A 407 -26.40 9.68 -16.51
CA SER A 407 -25.95 10.92 -17.12
C SER A 407 -24.81 10.52 -18.02
N ALA A 408 -24.92 10.82 -19.31
CA ALA A 408 -23.89 10.49 -20.29
C ALA A 408 -22.52 10.95 -19.77
N VAL A 409 -21.60 10.01 -19.59
CA VAL A 409 -20.19 10.33 -19.37
C VAL A 409 -19.75 11.19 -20.55
N LEU A 410 -19.21 12.38 -20.29
CA LEU A 410 -18.71 13.27 -21.35
C LEU A 410 -17.60 12.52 -22.13
N PRO A 411 -17.77 12.26 -23.44
CA PRO A 411 -16.79 11.52 -24.23
C PRO A 411 -15.37 12.12 -24.15
N LEU A 412 -15.28 13.44 -24.04
CA LEU A 412 -14.03 14.17 -23.87
C LEU A 412 -13.28 13.79 -22.59
N ALA A 413 -13.96 13.79 -21.43
CA ALA A 413 -13.33 13.47 -20.15
C ALA A 413 -12.77 12.04 -20.13
N ARG A 414 -13.49 11.10 -20.73
CA ARG A 414 -13.02 9.72 -20.90
C ARG A 414 -11.80 9.63 -21.81
N ASN A 415 -11.79 10.35 -22.93
CA ASN A 415 -10.66 10.35 -23.86
C ASN A 415 -9.43 11.01 -23.23
N LEU A 416 -9.61 12.10 -22.48
CA LEU A 416 -8.55 12.75 -21.71
C LEU A 416 -7.99 11.81 -20.64
N TRP A 417 -8.82 11.08 -19.90
CA TRP A 417 -8.36 10.07 -18.95
C TRP A 417 -7.52 8.98 -19.61
N LYS A 418 -7.98 8.46 -20.76
CA LYS A 418 -7.23 7.45 -21.53
C LYS A 418 -5.89 8.00 -22.02
N ALA A 419 -5.87 9.20 -22.59
CA ALA A 419 -4.64 9.85 -23.04
C ALA A 419 -3.67 10.10 -21.88
N LEU A 420 -4.17 10.63 -20.75
CA LEU A 420 -3.38 10.87 -19.55
C LEU A 420 -2.78 9.56 -19.01
N GLY A 421 -3.54 8.47 -18.98
CA GLY A 421 -3.05 7.16 -18.56
C GLY A 421 -1.93 6.62 -19.47
N VAL A 422 -2.08 6.75 -20.80
CA VAL A 422 -1.06 6.35 -21.78
C VAL A 422 0.21 7.19 -21.61
N LEU A 423 0.08 8.52 -21.49
CA LEU A 423 1.22 9.42 -21.31
C LEU A 423 1.94 9.15 -19.97
N ALA A 424 1.20 8.94 -18.89
CA ALA A 424 1.75 8.65 -17.58
C ALA A 424 2.57 7.36 -17.59
N VAL A 425 1.99 6.24 -18.07
CA VAL A 425 2.73 4.98 -18.15
C VAL A 425 3.88 5.06 -19.15
N GLY A 426 3.71 5.76 -20.28
CA GLY A 426 4.78 5.99 -21.25
C GLY A 426 5.99 6.68 -20.62
N LEU A 427 5.76 7.72 -19.81
CA LEU A 427 6.81 8.39 -19.04
C LEU A 427 7.47 7.44 -18.04
N LEU A 428 6.69 6.67 -17.28
CA LEU A 428 7.24 5.71 -16.31
C LEU A 428 8.09 4.62 -16.96
N VAL A 429 7.65 4.10 -18.11
CA VAL A 429 8.43 3.13 -18.90
C VAL A 429 9.71 3.77 -19.42
N PHE A 430 9.66 5.00 -19.92
CA PHE A 430 10.85 5.73 -20.34
C PHE A 430 11.86 5.89 -19.19
N ILE A 431 11.41 6.31 -18.00
CA ILE A 431 12.27 6.44 -16.82
C ILE A 431 12.86 5.08 -16.42
N ALA A 432 12.07 4.01 -16.44
CA ALA A 432 12.55 2.66 -16.14
C ALA A 432 13.62 2.19 -17.14
N VAL A 433 13.39 2.36 -18.44
CA VAL A 433 14.36 1.99 -19.49
C VAL A 433 15.67 2.79 -19.35
N ARG A 434 15.56 4.08 -19.01
CA ARG A 434 16.72 4.96 -18.79
C ARG A 434 17.51 4.57 -17.54
N ASP A 435 16.84 4.30 -16.43
CA ASP A 435 17.50 4.22 -15.11
C ASP A 435 17.90 2.79 -14.72
N VAL A 436 17.08 1.78 -15.02
CA VAL A 436 17.28 0.39 -14.58
C VAL A 436 18.69 -0.15 -14.87
N PRO A 437 19.29 0.08 -16.07
CA PRO A 437 20.65 -0.37 -16.37
C PRO A 437 21.73 0.23 -15.45
N HIS A 438 21.46 1.37 -14.81
CA HIS A 438 22.43 2.14 -14.05
C HIS A 438 22.14 2.20 -12.54
N LEU A 439 21.06 1.54 -12.06
CA LEU A 439 20.64 1.63 -10.64
C LEU A 439 21.72 1.17 -9.65
N GLN A 440 22.40 0.06 -9.93
CA GLN A 440 23.45 -0.46 -9.05
C GLN A 440 24.61 0.53 -8.92
N GLN A 441 25.05 1.10 -10.04
CA GLN A 441 26.11 2.09 -10.06
C GLN A 441 25.69 3.37 -9.33
N ALA A 442 24.46 3.84 -9.53
CA ALA A 442 23.93 5.02 -8.85
C ALA A 442 23.84 4.82 -7.33
N GLN A 443 23.47 3.62 -6.88
CA GLN A 443 23.42 3.27 -5.45
C GLN A 443 24.82 3.25 -4.82
N GLN A 444 25.79 2.61 -5.48
CA GLN A 444 27.18 2.58 -5.01
C GLN A 444 27.76 3.99 -4.90
N GLN A 445 27.64 4.79 -5.95
CA GLN A 445 28.11 6.19 -5.95
C GLN A 445 27.47 7.03 -4.84
N TYR A 446 26.19 6.81 -4.56
CA TYR A 446 25.50 7.52 -3.48
C TYR A 446 26.04 7.08 -2.10
N GLN A 447 26.22 5.78 -1.89
CA GLN A 447 26.72 5.22 -0.64
C GLN A 447 28.15 5.68 -0.34
N ASP A 448 29.03 5.70 -1.35
CA ASP A 448 30.41 6.15 -1.24
C ASP A 448 30.51 7.63 -0.81
N ARG A 449 29.54 8.47 -1.24
CA ARG A 449 29.55 9.92 -0.97
C ARG A 449 28.80 10.33 0.31
N LYS A 450 27.69 9.66 0.63
CA LYS A 450 26.70 10.14 1.64
C LYS A 450 26.53 9.18 2.83
N GLY A 451 27.16 8.00 2.81
CA GLY A 451 27.18 7.04 3.90
C GLY A 451 26.43 5.73 3.61
N ASN A 452 26.44 4.81 4.58
CA ASN A 452 26.10 3.39 4.39
C ASN A 452 24.60 3.06 4.22
N TYR A 453 23.71 4.02 3.98
CA TYR A 453 22.27 3.74 3.83
C TYR A 453 21.61 4.52 2.69
N LEU A 454 20.65 3.86 2.05
CA LEU A 454 19.84 4.42 0.98
C LEU A 454 18.64 5.18 1.56
N GLN A 455 18.12 6.15 0.80
CA GLN A 455 16.94 6.92 1.12
C GLN A 455 15.88 6.70 0.02
N PRO A 456 15.01 5.67 0.13
CA PRO A 456 14.10 5.30 -0.96
C PRO A 456 13.04 6.38 -1.24
N ARG A 457 12.78 6.61 -2.54
CA ARG A 457 11.67 7.42 -3.05
C ARG A 457 11.09 6.75 -4.30
N PHE A 458 11.42 7.25 -5.49
CA PHE A 458 11.06 6.58 -6.74
C PHE A 458 11.81 5.24 -6.84
N TRP A 459 13.14 5.32 -6.87
CA TRP A 459 14.06 4.19 -6.74
C TRP A 459 14.56 4.03 -5.29
N ALA A 460 15.35 3.00 -5.03
CA ALA A 460 15.95 2.71 -3.72
C ALA A 460 16.95 3.81 -3.33
N GLN A 461 17.76 4.27 -4.28
CA GLN A 461 18.33 5.61 -4.23
C GLN A 461 17.21 6.57 -4.62
N GLY A 462 16.73 7.39 -3.70
CA GLY A 462 15.58 8.27 -3.93
C GLY A 462 15.91 9.75 -4.00
N VAL A 463 17.14 10.16 -3.70
CA VAL A 463 17.55 11.57 -3.68
C VAL A 463 17.75 12.04 -5.11
N ILE A 464 17.00 13.08 -5.52
CA ILE A 464 17.09 13.61 -6.88
C ILE A 464 18.04 14.80 -6.97
N ALA A 465 18.42 15.40 -5.82
CA ALA A 465 19.38 16.50 -5.73
C ALA A 465 20.67 16.18 -6.50
N ARG A 466 21.10 17.10 -7.37
CA ARG A 466 22.33 16.96 -8.16
C ARG A 466 23.53 17.56 -7.46
#